data_AF-A0A351X4Q0-F1
#
_entry.id   AF-A0A351X4Q0-F1
#
_cell.length_a   1.000
_cell.length_b   1.000
_cell.length_c   1.000
_cell.angle_alpha   90.00
_cell.angle_beta   90.00
_cell.angle_gamma   90.00
#
_symmetry.space_group_name_H-M   'P 1'
#
loop_
_entity.id
_entity.type
_entity.pdbx_description
1 polymer ?
#
loop_
_entity_poly.entity_id
_entity_poly.type
_entity_poly.pdbx_seq_one_letter_code
_entity_poly.pdbx_strand_id
1 'polypeptide(L)'
;ALDIRFIVDQIKVYSIQDSSTPAVLTKIFGIGPIEGTGPQPAPDGLSHLTLITCAGSYANGQFDQRTVVFATRSQEGQSNNQP
;
A
#
# COMPACT_ATOMS: atom_id res chain seq x y z
N ALA A 1 13.57 14.93 15.74
CA ALA A 1 13.08 14.15 14.57
C ALA A 1 11.64 13.77 14.85
N LEU A 2 10.76 13.83 13.85
CA LEU A 2 9.37 13.38 13.97
C LEU A 2 9.34 11.87 13.68
N ASP A 3 8.83 11.07 14.61
CA ASP A 3 8.58 9.64 14.41
C ASP A 3 7.16 9.46 13.85
N ILE A 4 7.02 8.83 12.68
CA ILE A 4 5.73 8.57 12.03
C ILE A 4 5.58 7.06 11.90
N ARG A 5 4.70 6.49 12.73
CA ARG A 5 4.46 5.04 12.76
C ARG A 5 3.29 4.65 11.87
N PHE A 6 3.43 3.50 11.23
CA PHE A 6 2.39 2.85 10.44
C PHE A 6 2.16 1.44 10.97
N ILE A 7 0.90 1.01 11.01
CA ILE A 7 0.48 -0.32 11.41
C ILE A 7 0.21 -1.11 10.13
N VAL A 8 0.83 -2.28 9.99
CA VAL A 8 0.60 -3.15 8.83
C VAL A 8 -0.78 -3.79 8.94
N ASP A 9 -1.65 -3.46 8.00
CA ASP A 9 -3.02 -3.99 7.93
C ASP A 9 -3.06 -5.30 7.13
N GLN A 10 -2.27 -5.37 6.05
CA GLN A 10 -2.25 -6.52 5.17
C GLN A 10 -0.92 -6.67 4.44
N ILE A 11 -0.48 -7.92 4.28
CA ILE A 11 0.58 -8.31 3.36
C ILE A 11 -0.04 -9.23 2.31
N LYS A 12 0.20 -8.95 1.02
CA LYS A 12 -0.29 -9.80 -0.06
C LYS A 12 0.76 -9.95 -1.15
N VAL A 13 0.92 -11.18 -1.63
CA VAL A 13 1.73 -11.49 -2.80
C VAL A 13 0.81 -11.58 -4.00
N TYR A 14 1.14 -10.84 -5.06
CA TYR A 14 0.46 -10.89 -6.35
C TYR A 14 1.40 -11.47 -7.40
N SER A 15 0.84 -12.23 -8.35
CA SER A 15 1.57 -12.49 -9.59
C SER A 15 1.79 -11.18 -10.35
N ILE A 16 2.78 -11.15 -11.25
CA ILE A 16 3.05 -9.98 -12.07
C ILE A 16 1.82 -9.60 -12.93
N GLN A 17 1.08 -10.59 -13.43
CA GLN A 17 -0.17 -10.39 -14.16
C GLN A 17 -1.25 -9.77 -13.28
N ASP A 18 -1.49 -10.33 -12.09
CA ASP A 18 -2.52 -9.80 -11.17
C ASP A 18 -2.19 -8.38 -10.72
N SER A 19 -0.91 -8.08 -10.49
CA SER A 19 -0.43 -6.76 -10.09
C SER A 19 -0.66 -5.67 -11.14
N SER A 20 -0.99 -6.06 -12.38
CA SER A 20 -1.31 -5.16 -13.49
C SER A 20 -2.81 -4.99 -13.70
N THR A 21 -3.66 -5.71 -12.93
CA THR A 21 -5.11 -5.58 -13.06
C THR A 21 -5.61 -4.27 -12.44
N PRO A 22 -6.64 -3.62 -13.02
CA PRO A 22 -7.17 -2.36 -12.49
C PRO A 22 -7.58 -2.45 -11.02
N ALA A 23 -8.21 -3.55 -10.61
CA ALA A 23 -8.64 -3.75 -9.23
C ALA A 23 -7.47 -3.77 -8.22
N VAL A 24 -6.35 -4.40 -8.58
CA VAL A 24 -5.15 -4.42 -7.73
C VAL A 24 -4.46 -3.06 -7.75
N LEU A 25 -4.38 -2.40 -8.90
CA LEU A 25 -3.82 -1.05 -9.01
C LEU A 25 -4.61 -0.03 -8.17
N THR A 26 -5.94 -0.04 -8.23
CA THR A 26 -6.80 0.81 -7.38
C THR A 26 -6.58 0.52 -5.90
N LYS A 27 -6.34 -0.72 -5.52
CA LYS A 27 -6.04 -1.06 -4.13
C LYS A 27 -4.65 -0.56 -3.69
N ILE A 28 -3.66 -0.63 -4.57
CA ILE A 28 -2.28 -0.20 -4.31
C ILE A 28 -2.16 1.32 -4.21
N PHE A 29 -2.75 2.03 -5.18
CA PHE A 29 -2.56 3.46 -5.37
C PHE A 29 -3.74 4.31 -4.88
N GLY A 30 -4.83 3.67 -4.46
CA GLY A 30 -6.08 4.33 -4.18
C GLY A 30 -6.86 4.68 -5.45
N ILE A 31 -8.02 5.28 -5.24
CA ILE A 31 -8.80 5.88 -6.33
C ILE A 31 -8.01 7.13 -6.75
N GLY A 32 -7.50 7.14 -7.99
CA GLY A 32 -6.72 8.26 -8.50
C GLY A 32 -7.49 9.59 -8.42
N PRO A 33 -6.78 10.73 -8.41
CA PRO A 33 -7.44 12.02 -8.39
C PRO A 33 -8.34 12.16 -9.63
N ILE A 34 -9.44 12.88 -9.47
CA ILE A 34 -10.24 13.32 -10.62
C ILE A 34 -9.32 14.14 -11.53
N GLU A 35 -9.24 13.78 -12.82
CA GLU A 35 -8.35 14.44 -13.76
C GLU A 35 -8.51 15.96 -13.73
N GLY A 36 -7.38 16.68 -13.81
CA GLY A 36 -7.35 18.14 -13.76
C GLY A 36 -7.51 18.75 -12.35
N THR A 37 -7.62 17.93 -11.31
CA THR A 37 -7.62 18.40 -9.91
C THR A 37 -6.27 18.12 -9.23
N GLY A 38 -5.92 18.94 -8.25
CA GLY A 38 -4.71 18.76 -7.44
C GLY A 38 -4.80 17.55 -6.50
N PRO A 39 -3.88 17.43 -5.53
CA PRO A 39 -3.93 16.38 -4.52
C PRO A 39 -5.29 16.33 -3.80
N GLN A 40 -5.84 15.14 -3.64
CA GLN A 40 -7.12 14.90 -2.98
C GLN A 40 -6.91 14.14 -1.66
N PRO A 41 -7.70 14.43 -0.61
CA PRO A 41 -7.65 13.62 0.61
C PRO A 41 -8.10 12.18 0.33
N ALA A 42 -7.58 11.24 1.11
CA ALA A 42 -8.04 9.86 1.06
C ALA A 42 -9.55 9.80 1.39
N PRO A 43 -10.35 8.97 0.70
CA PRO A 43 -11.81 8.91 0.91
C PRO A 43 -12.23 8.56 2.34
N ASP A 44 -11.41 7.82 3.07
CA ASP A 44 -11.63 7.42 4.47
C ASP A 44 -10.99 8.37 5.49
N GLY A 45 -10.30 9.43 5.02
CA GLY A 45 -9.60 10.39 5.86
C GLY A 45 -8.34 9.85 6.54
N LEU A 46 -7.88 8.64 6.21
CA LEU A 46 -6.70 8.04 6.81
C LEU A 46 -5.44 8.31 5.98
N SER A 47 -4.28 8.27 6.66
CA SER A 47 -2.99 8.28 5.99
C SER A 47 -2.55 6.84 5.71
N HIS A 48 -2.52 6.47 4.44
CA HIS A 48 -2.12 5.13 4.00
C HIS A 48 -0.67 5.10 3.52
N LEU A 49 -0.02 3.96 3.72
CA LEU A 49 1.29 3.63 3.18
C LEU A 49 1.20 2.27 2.48
N THR A 50 1.61 2.25 1.22
CA THR A 50 1.76 1.01 0.45
C THR A 50 3.24 0.81 0.11
N LEU A 51 3.82 -0.29 0.56
CA LEU A 51 5.17 -0.71 0.15
C LEU A 51 5.07 -1.86 -0.83
N ILE A 52 5.79 -1.76 -1.95
CA ILE A 52 5.78 -2.78 -3.01
C ILE A 52 7.21 -3.16 -3.32
N THR A 53 7.48 -4.46 -3.39
CA THR A 53 8.78 -4.97 -3.80
C THR A 53 8.66 -6.15 -4.75
N CYS A 54 9.73 -6.43 -5.47
CA CYS A 54 9.88 -7.65 -6.26
C CYS A 54 9.87 -8.89 -5.34
N ALA A 55 9.25 -9.97 -5.79
CA ALA A 55 9.21 -11.24 -5.08
C ALA A 55 9.17 -12.42 -6.06
N GLY A 56 9.23 -13.64 -5.54
CA GLY A 56 9.12 -14.85 -6.36
C GLY A 56 10.39 -15.15 -7.17
N SER A 57 10.21 -15.75 -8.34
CA SER A 57 11.31 -16.18 -9.21
C SER A 57 11.67 -15.09 -10.23
N TYR A 58 12.97 -14.95 -10.49
CA TYR A 58 13.46 -14.05 -11.52
C TYR A 58 13.70 -14.79 -12.83
N ALA A 59 13.02 -14.37 -13.90
CA ALA A 59 13.20 -14.92 -15.24
C ALA A 59 12.98 -13.83 -16.29
N ASN A 60 13.68 -13.91 -17.41
CA ASN A 60 13.51 -12.99 -18.55
C ASN A 60 13.59 -11.50 -18.17
N GLY A 61 14.45 -11.15 -17.21
CA GLY A 61 14.66 -9.75 -16.81
C GLY A 61 13.68 -9.21 -15.75
N GLN A 62 12.76 -10.03 -15.23
CA GLN A 62 11.79 -9.59 -14.22
C GLN A 62 11.48 -10.66 -13.18
N PHE A 63 11.03 -10.20 -12.01
CA PHE A 63 10.41 -11.06 -11.01
C PHE A 63 8.96 -11.35 -11.38
N ASP A 64 8.52 -12.60 -11.18
CA ASP A 64 7.17 -13.04 -11.51
C ASP A 64 6.10 -12.67 -10.47
N GLN A 65 6.52 -12.09 -9.33
CA GLN A 65 5.62 -11.68 -8.25
C GLN A 65 5.98 -10.31 -7.66
N ARG A 66 5.00 -9.75 -6.95
CA ARG A 66 5.13 -8.54 -6.13
C ARG A 66 4.61 -8.81 -4.73
N THR A 67 5.43 -8.55 -3.71
CA THR A 67 4.93 -8.46 -2.34
C THR A 67 4.48 -7.03 -2.10
N VAL A 68 3.24 -6.87 -1.66
CA VAL A 68 2.61 -5.59 -1.34
C VAL A 68 2.22 -5.59 0.12
N VAL A 69 2.67 -4.57 0.84
CA VAL A 69 2.32 -4.31 2.23
C VAL A 69 1.44 -3.06 2.26
N PHE A 70 0.26 -3.18 2.87
CA PHE A 70 -0.66 -2.10 3.12
C PHE A 70 -0.61 -1.75 4.61
N ALA A 71 -0.51 -0.46 4.91
CA ALA A 71 -0.43 0.03 6.26
C ALA A 71 -1.14 1.37 6.43
N THR A 72 -1.66 1.61 7.63
CA THR A 72 -2.30 2.87 8.01
C THR A 72 -1.50 3.55 9.11
N ARG A 73 -1.44 4.89 9.07
CA ARG A 73 -0.71 5.66 10.08
C ARG A 73 -1.32 5.41 11.46
N SER A 74 -0.49 5.07 12.43
CA SER A 74 -0.88 5.03 13.83
C SER A 74 -1.32 6.43 14.26
N GLN A 75 -2.55 6.55 14.74
CA GLN A 75 -2.97 7.78 15.42
C GLN A 75 -2.28 7.80 16.78
N GLU A 76 -1.37 8.75 17.03
CA GLU A 76 -0.85 8.98 18.38
C GLU A 76 -2.03 9.42 19.28
N GLY A 77 -2.51 8.46 20.07
CA GLY A 77 -3.76 8.54 20.82
C GLY A 77 -4.24 7.17 21.32
N GLN A 78 -3.74 6.05 20.77
CA GLN A 78 -3.91 4.72 21.35
C GLN A 78 -2.56 4.15 21.81
N SER A 79 -1.99 4.81 22.81
CA SER A 79 -1.05 4.14 23.70
C SER A 79 -1.86 3.25 24.65
N ASN A 80 -1.33 2.05 24.89
CA ASN A 80 -1.69 1.12 25.97
C ASN A 80 -2.80 0.11 25.64
N ASN A 81 -2.40 -0.99 25.00
CA ASN A 81 -2.28 -2.29 25.66
C ASN A 81 -2.27 -3.38 24.59
N GLN A 82 -1.14 -4.07 24.44
CA GLN A 82 -1.17 -5.45 23.96
C GLN A 82 -0.26 -6.28 24.87
N PRO A 83 -0.69 -7.49 25.28
CA PRO A 83 -0.06 -8.27 26.34
C PRO A 83 1.33 -8.80 25.97
#